data_AF-A0A2V8EK25-F1
#
_entry.id   AF-A0A2V8EK25-F1
#
_cell.length_a   1.000
_cell.length_b   1.000
_cell.length_c   1.000
_cell.angle_alpha   90.00
_cell.angle_beta   90.00
_cell.angle_gamma   90.00
#
_symmetry.space_group_name_H-M   'P 1'
#
loop_
_entity.id
_entity.type
_entity.pdbx_description
1 polymer ?
#
loop_
_entity_poly.entity_id
_entity_poly.type
_entity_poly.pdbx_seq_one_letter_code
_entity_poly.pdbx_strand_id
1 'polypeptide(L)' 'MAPVPDIKTPLPGPNARRLMERDHAVVSPSYTRSYPLVIERASGATVEDVDGNLFLDCAAGIAVTCTGHSHPDVVHAI' A
#
# COMPACT_ATOMS: atom_id res chain seq x y z
N MET A 1 14.01 -1.48 13.02
CA MET A 1 12.81 -1.47 12.16
C MET A 1 11.62 -1.72 13.08
N ALA A 2 10.51 -1.01 12.93
CA ALA A 2 9.29 -1.34 13.69
C ALA A 2 8.86 -2.79 13.36
N PRO A 3 8.25 -3.51 14.31
CA PRO A 3 7.72 -4.84 14.02
C PRO A 3 6.67 -4.77 12.90
N VAL A 4 6.60 -5.80 12.05
CA VAL A 4 5.58 -5.90 11.00
C VAL A 4 4.79 -7.18 11.25
N PRO A 5 3.44 -7.13 11.32
CA PRO A 5 2.58 -5.94 11.14
C PRO A 5 2.58 -4.99 12.36
N ASP A 6 2.29 -3.70 12.12
CA ASP A 6 2.10 -2.66 13.14
C ASP A 6 0.96 -1.72 12.72
N ILE A 7 -0.20 -1.86 13.36
CA ILE A 7 -1.43 -1.14 13.01
C ILE A 7 -1.73 -0.10 14.09
N LYS A 8 -1.69 1.18 13.69
CA LYS A 8 -1.81 2.36 14.56
C LYS A 8 -3.18 2.99 14.52
N THR A 9 -3.96 2.73 13.46
CA THR A 9 -5.30 3.29 13.28
C THR A 9 -6.32 2.20 12.99
N PRO A 10 -7.62 2.44 13.25
CA PRO A 10 -8.67 1.69 12.57
C PRO A 10 -8.46 1.76 11.05
N LEU A 11 -8.76 0.66 10.36
CA LEU A 11 -8.54 0.54 8.92
C LEU A 11 -9.88 0.62 8.16
N PRO A 12 -9.97 1.38 7.06
CA PRO A 12 -8.96 2.33 6.55
C PRO A 12 -8.80 3.55 7.47
N GLY A 13 -7.60 4.12 7.57
CA GLY A 13 -7.34 5.33 8.37
C GLY A 13 -7.95 6.61 7.78
N PRO A 14 -7.90 7.74 8.49
CA PRO A 14 -8.52 9.00 8.06
C PRO A 14 -7.95 9.54 6.73
N ASN A 15 -6.64 9.42 6.48
CA ASN A 15 -6.04 9.87 5.23
C ASN A 15 -6.42 8.93 4.07
N ALA A 16 -6.40 7.63 4.31
CA ALA A 16 -6.85 6.64 3.32
C ALA A 16 -8.31 6.89 2.91
N ARG A 17 -9.22 7.09 3.88
CA ARG A 17 -10.63 7.41 3.59
C ARG A 17 -10.80 8.65 2.72
N ARG A 18 -10.12 9.75 3.07
CA ARG A 18 -10.17 11.00 2.29
C ARG A 18 -9.71 10.80 0.84
N LEU A 19 -8.65 10.03 0.63
CA LEU A 19 -8.15 9.74 -0.72
C LEU A 19 -9.10 8.82 -1.50
N MET A 20 -9.70 7.84 -0.84
CA MET A 20 -10.71 6.97 -1.44
C MET A 20 -12.01 7.71 -1.80
N GLU A 21 -12.46 8.67 -0.99
CA GLU A 21 -13.61 9.52 -1.32
C GLU A 21 -13.35 10.35 -2.59
N ARG A 22 -12.14 10.91 -2.69
CA ARG A 22 -11.72 11.66 -3.88
C ARG A 22 -11.63 10.76 -5.11
N ASP A 23 -11.11 9.54 -4.94
CA ASP A 23 -11.04 8.51 -5.99
C ASP A 23 -12.44 8.12 -6.49
N HIS A 24 -13.38 7.85 -5.56
CA HIS A 24 -14.76 7.50 -5.88
C HIS A 24 -15.51 8.58 -6.66
N ALA A 25 -15.15 9.86 -6.49
CA ALA A 25 -15.76 10.97 -7.22
C ALA A 25 -15.34 11.04 -8.69
N VAL A 26 -14.24 10.40 -9.09
CA VAL A 26 -13.63 10.58 -10.43
C VAL A 26 -13.29 9.29 -11.16
N VAL A 27 -13.21 8.16 -10.47
CA VAL A 27 -12.87 6.85 -11.07
C VAL A 27 -14.14 6.04 -11.34
N SER A 28 -14.14 5.31 -12.46
CA SER A 28 -15.24 4.40 -12.82
C SER A 28 -15.42 3.32 -11.75
N PRO A 29 -16.67 3.02 -11.32
CA PRO A 29 -16.93 1.99 -10.32
C PRO A 29 -16.57 0.57 -10.79
N SER A 30 -16.31 0.37 -12.09
CA SER A 30 -15.80 -0.90 -12.62
C SER A 30 -14.33 -1.18 -12.23
N TYR A 31 -13.58 -0.16 -11.81
CA TYR A 31 -12.22 -0.33 -11.31
C TYR A 31 -12.27 -0.67 -9.81
N THR A 32 -12.35 -1.96 -9.50
CA THR A 32 -12.54 -2.41 -8.12
C THR A 32 -11.24 -2.39 -7.33
N ARG A 33 -11.36 -2.17 -6.02
CA ARG A 33 -10.25 -2.28 -5.05
C ARG A 33 -10.45 -3.55 -4.23
N SER A 34 -9.47 -4.46 -4.26
CA SER A 34 -9.54 -5.71 -3.48
C SER A 34 -9.46 -5.48 -1.97
N TYR A 35 -8.78 -4.41 -1.55
CA TYR A 35 -8.65 -3.99 -0.16
C TYR A 35 -8.59 -2.45 -0.11
N PRO A 36 -9.23 -1.78 0.87
CA PRO A 36 -9.29 -0.31 0.97
C PRO A 36 -7.95 0.27 1.47
N LEU A 37 -6.89 0.07 0.71
CA LEU A 37 -5.52 0.46 1.04
C LEU A 37 -5.01 1.53 0.10
N VAL A 38 -4.37 2.53 0.70
CA VAL A 38 -3.69 3.61 -0.02
C VAL A 38 -2.25 3.63 0.48
N ILE A 39 -1.32 3.20 -0.38
CA ILE A 39 0.08 2.99 -0.05
C ILE A 39 0.84 4.31 -0.20
N GLU A 40 1.62 4.67 0.83
CA GLU A 40 2.56 5.80 0.76
C GLU A 40 3.95 5.32 0.32
N ARG A 41 4.44 4.21 0.91
CA ARG A 41 5.72 3.61 0.54
C ARG A 41 5.75 2.11 0.82
N ALA A 42 6.65 1.40 0.16
CA ALA A 42 6.86 -0.03 0.39
C ALA A 42 8.33 -0.40 0.13
N SER A 43 8.83 -1.37 0.90
CA SER A 43 10.20 -1.89 0.81
C SER A 43 10.23 -3.36 1.19
N GLY A 44 10.87 -4.20 0.37
CA GLY A 44 10.86 -5.65 0.58
C GLY A 44 9.43 -6.20 0.58
N ALA A 45 9.03 -6.87 1.66
CA ALA A 45 7.67 -7.38 1.86
C ALA A 45 6.82 -6.51 2.80
N THR A 46 7.26 -5.29 3.09
CA THR A 46 6.53 -4.36 3.99
C THR A 46 5.91 -3.23 3.18
N VAL A 47 4.63 -2.98 3.45
CA VAL A 47 3.85 -1.87 2.88
C VAL A 47 3.45 -0.92 4.01
N GLU A 48 3.69 0.37 3.82
CA GLU A 48 3.22 1.43 4.72
C GLU A 48 2.10 2.23 4.02
N ASP A 49 0.95 2.33 4.69
CA ASP A 49 -0.14 3.16 4.19
C ASP A 49 0.06 4.65 4.55
N VAL A 50 -0.80 5.50 3.98
CA VAL A 50 -0.82 6.96 4.21
C VAL A 50 -1.17 7.39 5.64
N ASP A 51 -1.53 6.44 6.50
CA ASP A 51 -1.83 6.65 7.92
C ASP A 51 -0.73 6.08 8.83
N GLY A 52 0.35 5.55 8.25
CA GLY A 52 1.54 5.02 8.94
C GLY A 52 1.37 3.60 9.49
N ASN A 53 0.36 2.86 9.05
CA ASN A 53 0.17 1.44 9.37
C ASN A 53 1.11 0.59 8.50
N LEU A 54 1.77 -0.40 9.11
CA LEU A 54 2.67 -1.34 8.45
C LEU A 54 1.99 -2.70 8.24
N PHE A 55 1.95 -3.13 6.99
CA PHE A 55 1.38 -4.40 6.54
C PHE A 55 2.48 -5.34 6.04
N LEU A 56 2.26 -6.64 6.24
CA LEU A 56 3.00 -7.69 5.54
C LEU A 56 2.31 -7.93 4.18
N ASP A 57 3.05 -7.78 3.09
CA ASP A 57 2.55 -8.06 1.74
C ASP A 57 2.73 -9.55 1.39
N CYS A 58 1.61 -10.25 1.28
CA CYS A 58 1.54 -11.65 0.84
C CYS A 58 1.10 -11.80 -0.63
N ALA A 59 0.86 -10.69 -1.35
CA ALA A 59 0.35 -10.68 -2.72
C ALA A 59 1.42 -10.31 -3.76
N ALA A 60 2.46 -9.57 -3.34
CA ALA A 60 3.51 -9.03 -4.21
C ALA A 60 2.94 -8.29 -5.45
N GLY A 61 1.82 -7.56 -5.25
CA GLY A 61 1.14 -6.86 -6.34
C GLY A 61 0.71 -7.77 -7.50
N ILE A 62 0.07 -8.91 -7.22
CA ILE A 62 -0.23 -9.96 -8.21
C ILE A 62 1.09 -10.55 -8.78
N ALA A 63 1.97 -10.99 -7.88
CA ALA A 63 3.26 -11.59 -8.19
C ALA A 63 4.24 -10.74 -9.03
N VAL A 64 4.03 -9.43 -9.13
CA VAL A 64 4.91 -8.50 -9.85
C VAL A 64 6.16 -8.18 -9.02
N THR A 65 5.99 -7.80 -7.76
CA THR A 65 7.09 -7.35 -6.90
C THR A 65 7.80 -8.50 -6.18
N CYS A 66 8.07 -9.60 -6.90
CA CYS A 66 8.75 -10.79 -6.36
C CYS A 66 10.17 -10.51 -5.86
N THR A 67 10.86 -9.52 -6.44
CA THR A 67 12.17 -9.04 -5.95
C THR A 67 12.05 -8.19 -4.68
N GLY A 68 10.83 -7.93 -4.21
CA GLY A 68 10.51 -6.97 -3.16
C GLY A 68 10.20 -5.58 -3.71
N HIS A 69 9.30 -4.88 -3.03
CA HIS A 69 9.00 -3.48 -3.31
C HIS A 69 10.27 -2.63 -3.21
N SER A 70 10.45 -1.70 -4.15
CA SER A 70 11.56 -0.75 -4.17
C SER A 70 12.95 -1.40 -4.01
N HIS A 71 13.18 -2.55 -4.64
CA HIS A 71 14.47 -3.25 -4.56
C HIS A 71 15.63 -2.32 -4.99
N PRO A 72 16.72 -2.17 -4.19
CA PRO A 72 17.75 -1.18 -4.44
C PRO A 72 18.36 -1.24 -5.84
N ASP A 73 18.65 -2.44 -6.34
CA ASP A 73 19.24 -2.61 -7.68
C ASP A 73 18.26 -2.22 -8.80
N VAL A 74 16.95 -2.41 -8.60
CA VAL A 74 15.93 -2.03 -9.58
C VAL A 74 15.76 -0.52 -9.59
N VAL A 75 15.69 0.10 -8.40
CA VAL A 75 15.58 1.56 -8.27
C VAL A 75 16.82 2.25 -8.83
N HIS A 76 18.02 1.70 -8.61
CA HIS A 76 19.25 2.28 -9.16
C HIS A 76 19.30 2.25 -10.69
N ALA A 77 18.63 1.27 -11.32
CA ALA A 77 18.65 1.08 -12.76
C ALA A 77 17.64 1.96 -13.55
N ILE A 78 16.65 2.55 -12.88
CA ILE A 78 15.58 3.39 -13.46
C ILE A 78 15.91 4.87 -13.28
#